data_AF-A0A6G7ZHJ5-F1
#
_entry.id   AF-A0A6G7ZHJ5-F1
#
_cell.length_a   1.000
_cell.length_b   1.000
_cell.length_c   1.000
_cell.angle_alpha   90.00
_cell.angle_beta   90.00
_cell.angle_gamma   90.00
#
_symmetry.space_group_name_H-M   'P 1'
#
loop_
_entity.id
_entity.type
_entity.pdbx_description
1 polymer ?
#
loop_
_entity_poly.entity_id
_entity_poly.type
_entity_poly.pdbx_seq_one_letter_code
_entity_poly.pdbx_strand_id
1 'polypeptide(L)'
;MTGTVFGRLAFAAASAAFLAAAVAAQQTTAPPPTAAPASSAEPSAKNLKVLPMGIPRQNLIGVMQMMSSSLGVKCTFCHVGQSRETMDFASDAMKEKLVARAMLDMVRRINEQDFKVTEWSKSKVTCYTCHRGAAHPLTAAPKPGETPPPVEHRHEG
;
A
#
# COMPACT_ATOMS: atom_id res chain seq x y z
N MET A 1 -27.03 -94.27 10.44
CA MET A 1 -28.08 -93.61 11.24
C MET A 1 -27.57 -92.23 11.65
N THR A 2 -28.22 -91.19 11.13
CA THR A 2 -28.47 -89.87 11.76
C THR A 2 -27.37 -89.08 12.48
N GLY A 3 -27.14 -87.85 11.97
CA GLY A 3 -26.87 -86.63 12.75
C GLY A 3 -25.38 -86.26 12.97
N THR A 4 -24.94 -85.00 13.05
CA THR A 4 -25.62 -83.69 13.11
C THR A 4 -24.59 -82.54 12.96
N VAL A 5 -25.08 -81.38 12.51
CA VAL A 5 -24.70 -79.96 12.76
C VAL A 5 -23.42 -79.30 12.18
N PHE A 6 -23.73 -78.19 11.51
CA PHE A 6 -22.94 -77.08 10.96
C PHE A 6 -22.23 -76.18 12.00
N GLY A 7 -21.08 -75.64 11.60
CA GLY A 7 -20.55 -74.36 12.09
C GLY A 7 -19.84 -73.61 10.96
N ARG A 8 -20.43 -72.51 10.47
CA ARG A 8 -19.79 -71.58 9.52
C ARG A 8 -19.72 -70.20 10.16
N LEU A 9 -18.50 -69.78 10.48
CA LEU A 9 -18.16 -68.41 10.87
C LEU A 9 -18.15 -67.50 9.64
N ALA A 10 -18.73 -66.31 9.83
CA ALA A 10 -18.88 -65.24 8.88
C ALA A 10 -17.56 -64.50 8.63
N PHE A 11 -17.36 -64.02 7.40
CA PHE A 11 -16.63 -62.79 7.13
C PHE A 11 -17.37 -62.00 6.04
N ALA A 12 -17.83 -60.81 6.43
CA ALA A 12 -18.59 -59.89 5.61
C ALA A 12 -17.68 -59.20 4.57
N ALA A 13 -18.10 -59.22 3.30
CA ALA A 13 -17.51 -58.43 2.23
C ALA A 13 -18.19 -57.06 2.19
N ALA A 14 -17.41 -56.00 2.37
CA ALA A 14 -17.90 -54.62 2.32
C ALA A 14 -17.96 -54.11 0.88
N SER A 15 -19.14 -53.59 0.53
CA SER A 15 -19.53 -52.99 -0.74
C SER A 15 -18.97 -51.58 -0.94
N ALA A 16 -18.67 -51.20 -2.19
CA ALA A 16 -18.86 -49.82 -2.68
C ALA A 16 -18.90 -49.81 -4.21
N ALA A 17 -20.09 -50.02 -4.77
CA ALA A 17 -20.39 -49.70 -6.16
C ALA A 17 -20.73 -48.20 -6.24
N PHE A 18 -19.87 -47.42 -6.90
CA PHE A 18 -20.09 -46.00 -7.17
C PHE A 18 -21.20 -45.84 -8.24
N LEU A 19 -22.38 -45.40 -7.82
CA LEU A 19 -23.43 -44.93 -8.73
C LEU A 19 -23.10 -43.53 -9.25
N ALA A 20 -23.00 -43.41 -10.57
CA ALA A 20 -23.04 -42.14 -11.28
C ALA A 20 -24.49 -41.63 -11.33
N ALA A 21 -24.73 -40.46 -10.73
CA ALA A 21 -25.90 -39.64 -11.02
C ALA A 21 -25.45 -38.17 -11.11
N ALA A 22 -25.64 -37.61 -12.29
CA ALA A 22 -25.21 -36.28 -12.68
C ALA A 22 -25.91 -35.19 -11.85
N VAL A 23 -25.13 -34.48 -11.03
CA VAL A 23 -25.52 -33.17 -10.51
C VAL A 23 -25.10 -32.15 -11.57
N ALA A 24 -26.05 -31.73 -12.40
CA ALA A 24 -25.92 -30.51 -13.19
C ALA A 24 -25.92 -29.33 -12.20
N ALA A 25 -24.72 -28.95 -11.75
CA ALA A 25 -24.52 -27.72 -10.99
C ALA A 25 -24.89 -26.53 -11.89
N GLN A 26 -26.05 -25.92 -11.63
CA GLN A 26 -26.35 -24.57 -12.07
C GLN A 26 -25.34 -23.63 -11.41
N GLN A 27 -24.24 -23.35 -12.12
CA GLN A 27 -23.43 -22.17 -11.86
C GLN A 27 -24.17 -20.97 -12.44
N THR A 28 -25.03 -20.34 -11.63
CA THR A 28 -25.46 -18.97 -11.88
C THR A 28 -24.25 -18.07 -11.67
N THR A 29 -23.55 -17.74 -12.76
CA THR A 29 -22.56 -16.67 -12.76
C THR A 29 -23.29 -15.36 -12.54
N ALA A 30 -23.27 -14.86 -11.30
CA ALA A 30 -23.64 -13.48 -11.04
C ALA A 30 -22.70 -12.58 -11.86
N PRO A 31 -23.21 -11.58 -12.60
CA PRO A 31 -22.33 -10.62 -13.27
C PRO A 31 -21.45 -9.91 -12.22
N PRO A 32 -20.19 -9.57 -12.54
CA PRO A 32 -19.36 -8.79 -11.63
C PRO A 32 -20.09 -7.49 -11.28
N PRO A 33 -19.96 -6.98 -10.04
CA PRO A 33 -20.57 -5.71 -9.69
C PRO A 33 -20.01 -4.66 -10.65
N THR A 34 -20.89 -4.05 -11.44
CA THR A 34 -20.57 -2.89 -12.25
C THR A 34 -19.98 -1.86 -11.30
N ALA A 35 -18.67 -1.61 -11.42
CA ALA A 35 -18.03 -0.53 -10.70
C ALA A 35 -18.83 0.74 -11.03
N ALA A 36 -19.42 1.35 -9.99
CA ALA A 36 -20.12 2.61 -10.12
C ALA A 36 -19.21 3.61 -10.86
N PRO A 37 -19.74 4.43 -11.77
CA PRO A 37 -18.93 5.40 -12.49
C PRO A 37 -18.26 6.32 -11.48
N ALA A 38 -16.93 6.23 -11.38
CA ALA A 38 -16.14 7.18 -10.62
C ALA A 38 -16.18 8.51 -11.38
N SER A 39 -17.14 9.38 -11.09
CA SER A 39 -16.99 10.83 -11.23
C SER A 39 -18.24 11.55 -10.68
N SER A 40 -18.32 11.71 -9.36
CA SER A 40 -18.57 13.07 -8.89
C SER A 40 -17.25 13.80 -9.09
N ALA A 41 -17.25 14.87 -9.89
CA ALA A 41 -16.10 15.73 -10.06
C ALA A 41 -15.80 16.42 -8.71
N GLU A 42 -15.08 15.71 -7.85
CA GLU A 42 -14.51 16.23 -6.60
C GLU A 42 -13.58 17.39 -6.95
N PRO A 43 -13.54 18.48 -6.15
CA PRO A 43 -12.74 19.66 -6.45
C PRO A 43 -11.28 19.29 -6.73
N SER A 44 -10.78 19.74 -7.88
CA SER A 44 -9.38 19.58 -8.26
C SER A 44 -8.46 20.34 -7.29
N ALA A 45 -7.26 19.81 -7.08
CA ALA A 45 -6.25 20.47 -6.26
C ALA A 45 -5.83 21.80 -6.90
N LYS A 46 -5.73 22.87 -6.09
CA LYS A 46 -5.66 24.26 -6.60
C LYS A 46 -4.24 24.86 -6.66
N ASN A 47 -3.27 24.32 -5.90
CA ASN A 47 -1.91 24.88 -5.77
C ASN A 47 -0.81 23.82 -5.92
N LEU A 48 -0.87 23.03 -7.00
CA LEU A 48 0.20 22.09 -7.34
C LEU A 48 1.23 22.80 -8.22
N LYS A 49 2.48 22.88 -7.74
CA LYS A 49 3.59 23.55 -8.47
C LYS A 49 4.61 22.57 -9.05
N VAL A 50 4.73 21.38 -8.47
CA VAL A 50 5.67 20.33 -8.88
C VAL A 50 4.92 19.10 -9.40
N LEU A 51 3.83 18.73 -8.75
CA LEU A 51 2.93 17.67 -9.23
C LEU A 51 2.03 18.20 -10.36
N PRO A 52 1.62 17.35 -11.33
CA PRO A 52 0.74 17.76 -12.40
C PRO A 52 -0.62 18.25 -11.88
N MET A 53 -1.14 19.35 -12.41
CA MET A 53 -2.46 19.91 -12.02
C MET A 53 -3.62 18.94 -12.25
N GLY A 54 -3.51 18.04 -13.23
CA GLY A 54 -4.52 17.02 -13.58
C GLY A 54 -4.28 15.66 -12.94
N ILE A 55 -3.41 15.54 -11.94
CA ILE A 55 -3.15 14.26 -11.26
C ILE A 55 -4.46 13.69 -10.67
N PRO A 56 -4.77 12.39 -10.87
CA PRO A 56 -5.93 11.78 -10.23
C PRO A 56 -5.86 11.91 -8.71
N ARG A 57 -6.99 12.21 -8.07
CA ARG A 57 -7.06 12.46 -6.62
C ARG A 57 -6.41 11.36 -5.78
N GLN A 58 -6.65 10.10 -6.14
CA GLN A 58 -6.07 8.96 -5.43
C GLN A 58 -4.54 8.94 -5.52
N ASN A 59 -3.98 9.26 -6.70
CA ASN A 59 -2.54 9.33 -6.88
C ASN A 59 -1.93 10.49 -6.08
N LEU A 60 -2.61 11.65 -6.03
CA LEU A 60 -2.17 12.77 -5.21
C LEU A 60 -2.14 12.40 -3.72
N ILE A 61 -3.21 11.76 -3.22
CA ILE A 61 -3.27 11.29 -1.84
C ILE A 61 -2.17 10.26 -1.56
N GLY A 62 -1.92 9.34 -2.48
CA GLY A 62 -0.83 8.36 -2.36
C GLY A 62 0.55 9.01 -2.24
N VAL A 63 0.82 10.08 -3.01
CA VAL A 63 2.07 10.86 -2.87
C VAL A 63 2.15 11.51 -1.48
N MET A 64 1.07 12.12 -0.99
CA MET A 64 1.06 12.74 0.33
C MET A 64 1.26 11.72 1.46
N GLN A 65 0.64 10.54 1.35
CA GLN A 65 0.83 9.44 2.31
C GLN A 65 2.27 8.93 2.29
N MET A 66 2.86 8.72 1.11
CA MET A 66 4.27 8.34 0.96
C MET A 66 5.19 9.34 1.67
N MET A 67 4.96 10.65 1.52
CA MET A 67 5.73 11.68 2.20
C MET A 67 5.54 11.63 3.72
N SER A 68 4.29 11.52 4.18
CA SER A 68 3.93 11.42 5.61
C SER A 68 4.67 10.25 6.29
N SER A 69 4.58 9.06 5.70
CA SER A 69 5.24 7.85 6.22
C SER A 69 6.76 7.95 6.14
N SER A 70 7.30 8.54 5.07
CA SER A 70 8.76 8.67 4.91
C SER A 70 9.42 9.56 5.97
N LEU A 71 8.68 10.58 6.43
CA LEU A 71 9.13 11.57 7.41
C LEU A 71 8.67 11.24 8.84
N GLY A 72 7.76 10.27 9.02
CA GLY A 72 7.17 9.95 10.32
C GLY A 72 6.27 11.07 10.88
N VAL A 73 5.66 11.87 10.01
CA VAL A 73 4.83 13.02 10.39
C VAL A 73 3.36 12.84 10.00
N LYS A 74 2.47 13.71 10.48
CA LYS A 74 1.06 13.78 10.09
C LYS A 74 0.81 14.92 9.09
N CYS A 75 -0.36 14.93 8.44
CA CYS A 75 -0.71 15.94 7.44
C CYS A 75 -0.62 17.39 7.96
N THR A 76 -0.96 17.59 9.24
CA THR A 76 -0.88 18.89 9.93
C THR A 76 0.54 19.43 10.10
N PHE A 77 1.57 18.62 9.85
CA PHE A 77 2.96 19.07 9.84
C PHE A 77 3.25 20.01 8.67
N CYS A 78 2.63 19.76 7.51
CA CYS A 78 2.84 20.56 6.30
C CYS A 78 1.63 21.43 5.95
N HIS A 79 0.42 21.01 6.30
CA HIS A 79 -0.80 21.68 5.88
C HIS A 79 -1.48 22.42 7.05
N VAL A 80 -2.08 23.57 6.74
CA VAL A 80 -2.80 24.39 7.70
C VAL A 80 -4.12 23.72 8.06
N GLY A 81 -4.37 23.46 9.34
CA GLY A 81 -5.61 22.87 9.84
C GLY A 81 -5.38 21.95 11.04
N GLN A 82 -6.46 21.41 11.60
CA GLN A 82 -6.41 20.49 12.75
C GLN A 82 -6.81 19.05 12.39
N SER A 83 -7.68 18.91 11.40
CA SER A 83 -8.17 17.63 10.89
C SER A 83 -8.25 17.65 9.37
N ARG A 84 -8.50 16.51 8.72
CA ARG A 84 -8.60 16.45 7.25
C ARG A 84 -9.75 17.29 6.70
N GLU A 85 -10.81 17.45 7.48
CA GLU A 85 -12.04 18.16 7.13
C GLU A 85 -11.86 19.69 7.23
N THR A 86 -10.95 20.14 8.09
CA THR A 86 -10.68 21.56 8.36
C THR A 86 -9.40 22.06 7.68
N MET A 87 -8.78 21.24 6.85
CA MET A 87 -7.45 21.51 6.29
C MET A 87 -7.53 22.38 5.03
N ASP A 88 -6.78 23.47 5.04
CA ASP A 88 -6.46 24.22 3.82
C ASP A 88 -5.23 23.60 3.14
N PHE A 89 -5.49 22.63 2.26
CA PHE A 89 -4.45 21.97 1.49
C PHE A 89 -3.73 22.90 0.50
N ALA A 90 -4.36 24.00 0.08
CA ALA A 90 -3.83 24.91 -0.92
C ALA A 90 -2.89 25.96 -0.33
N SER A 91 -3.12 26.39 0.92
CA SER A 91 -2.32 27.41 1.61
C SER A 91 -0.83 27.08 1.69
N ASP A 92 0.01 28.09 1.46
CA ASP A 92 1.47 28.05 1.60
C ASP A 92 1.94 28.71 2.92
N ALA A 93 1.04 28.92 3.89
CA ALA A 93 1.36 29.59 5.16
C ALA A 93 2.28 28.77 6.09
N MET A 94 2.41 27.46 5.87
CA MET A 94 3.35 26.59 6.57
C MET A 94 4.68 26.50 5.83
N LYS A 95 5.79 26.80 6.52
CA LYS A 95 7.15 26.74 5.95
C LYS A 95 7.52 25.32 5.50
N GLU A 96 7.03 24.31 6.21
CA GLU A 96 7.28 22.88 5.96
C GLU A 96 6.78 22.48 4.57
N LYS A 97 5.64 23.03 4.11
CA LYS A 97 5.14 22.79 2.75
C LYS A 97 6.03 23.38 1.67
N LEU A 98 6.60 24.57 1.92
CA LEU A 98 7.53 25.20 0.98
C LEU A 98 8.82 24.37 0.85
N VAL A 99 9.35 23.89 1.98
CA VAL A 99 10.51 22.97 2.00
C VAL A 99 10.16 21.66 1.31
N ALA A 100 9.02 21.05 1.62
CA ALA A 100 8.57 19.80 1.01
C ALA A 100 8.44 19.92 -0.51
N ARG A 101 8.01 21.08 -1.03
CA ARG A 101 7.98 21.36 -2.48
C ARG A 101 9.38 21.37 -3.09
N ALA A 102 10.34 22.02 -2.44
CA ALA A 102 11.73 22.03 -2.89
C ALA A 102 12.34 20.61 -2.87
N MET A 103 12.05 19.83 -1.81
CA MET A 103 12.50 18.44 -1.70
C MET A 103 11.88 17.55 -2.78
N LEU A 104 10.61 17.75 -3.11
CA LEU A 104 9.94 17.00 -4.17
C LEU A 104 10.58 17.28 -5.55
N ASP A 105 10.91 18.54 -5.86
CA ASP A 105 11.63 18.86 -7.09
C ASP A 105 13.06 18.30 -7.09
N MET A 106 13.75 18.34 -5.94
CA MET A 106 15.08 17.73 -5.80
C MET A 106 15.06 16.23 -6.07
N VAL A 107 14.17 15.46 -5.44
CA VAL A 107 14.06 14.01 -5.64
C VAL A 107 13.72 13.68 -7.09
N ARG A 108 12.83 14.46 -7.72
CA ARG A 108 12.51 14.31 -9.14
C ARG A 108 13.78 14.49 -10.00
N ARG A 109 14.53 15.56 -9.79
CA ARG A 109 15.79 15.83 -10.52
C ARG A 109 16.83 14.73 -10.31
N ILE A 110 17.05 14.29 -9.08
CA ILE A 110 18.01 13.22 -8.78
C ILE A 110 17.66 11.95 -9.57
N ASN A 111 16.39 11.55 -9.56
CA ASN A 111 15.96 10.34 -10.25
C ASN A 111 15.98 10.50 -11.78
N GLU A 112 15.52 11.64 -12.32
CA GLU A 112 15.39 11.84 -13.76
C GLU A 112 16.71 12.24 -14.45
N GLN A 113 17.48 13.12 -13.81
CA GLN A 113 18.63 13.79 -14.43
C GLN A 113 19.95 13.10 -14.05
N ASP A 114 20.14 12.80 -12.76
CA ASP A 114 21.40 12.24 -12.27
C ASP A 114 21.44 10.72 -12.48
N PHE A 115 20.42 10.01 -12.01
CA PHE A 115 20.35 8.55 -12.13
C PHE A 115 19.65 8.05 -13.39
N LYS A 116 18.95 8.93 -14.12
CA LYS A 116 18.23 8.60 -15.36
C LYS A 116 17.39 7.32 -15.20
N VAL A 117 16.64 7.24 -14.10
CA VAL A 117 15.83 6.06 -13.77
C VAL A 117 14.74 5.90 -14.84
N THR A 118 14.95 4.97 -15.75
CA THR A 118 13.95 4.59 -16.79
C THR A 118 13.03 3.47 -16.31
N GLU A 119 13.53 2.62 -15.40
CA GLU A 119 12.81 1.50 -14.81
C GLU A 119 12.52 1.79 -13.33
N TRP A 120 11.24 2.05 -13.01
CA TRP A 120 10.81 2.36 -11.63
C TRP A 120 10.98 1.21 -10.63
N SER A 121 11.37 0.02 -11.11
CA SER A 121 11.74 -1.17 -10.34
C SER A 121 13.21 -1.16 -9.86
N LYS A 122 14.04 -0.25 -10.36
CA LYS A 122 15.45 -0.10 -9.96
C LYS A 122 15.62 1.01 -8.93
N SER A 123 16.67 0.87 -8.11
CA SER A 123 17.08 1.75 -7.02
C SER A 123 16.85 3.23 -7.33
N LYS A 124 15.79 3.80 -6.76
CA LYS A 124 15.47 5.23 -6.86
C LYS A 124 15.61 5.90 -5.51
N VAL A 125 15.94 7.18 -5.53
CA VAL A 125 15.88 8.02 -4.34
C VAL A 125 14.43 8.33 -4.02
N THR A 126 14.06 8.16 -2.76
CA THR A 126 12.77 8.54 -2.22
C THR A 126 12.98 9.42 -1.00
N CYS A 127 11.91 10.02 -0.48
CA CYS A 127 11.97 10.76 0.78
C CYS A 127 12.55 9.88 1.91
N TYR A 128 12.18 8.60 1.96
CA TYR A 128 12.65 7.65 2.98
C TYR A 128 14.14 7.35 2.90
N THR A 129 14.75 7.44 1.70
CA THR A 129 16.20 7.21 1.51
C THR A 129 17.03 8.06 2.47
N CYS A 130 16.62 9.31 2.69
CA CYS A 130 17.31 10.24 3.60
C CYS A 130 16.60 10.39 4.94
N HIS A 131 15.27 10.54 4.95
CA HIS A 131 14.52 10.85 6.16
C HIS A 131 14.40 9.66 7.12
N ARG A 132 14.30 8.43 6.60
CA ARG A 132 14.24 7.19 7.39
C ARG A 132 13.21 7.23 8.53
N GLY A 133 12.07 7.87 8.33
CA GLY A 133 11.00 8.00 9.33
C GLY A 133 11.16 9.17 10.30
N ALA A 134 12.13 10.06 10.08
CA ALA A 134 12.33 11.27 10.87
C ALA A 134 12.04 12.54 10.06
N ALA A 135 11.46 13.55 10.72
CA ALA A 135 11.13 14.83 10.08
C ALA A 135 12.36 15.54 9.50
N HIS A 136 13.54 15.28 10.07
CA HIS A 136 14.82 15.80 9.61
C HIS A 136 15.80 14.64 9.38
N PRO A 137 16.50 14.60 8.22
CA PRO A 137 17.53 13.58 7.97
C PRO A 137 18.68 13.69 8.99
N LEU A 138 19.23 12.54 9.39
CA LEU A 138 20.47 12.48 10.15
C LEU A 138 21.65 12.80 9.22
N THR A 139 22.38 13.87 9.52
CA THR A 139 23.51 14.34 8.69
C THR A 139 24.87 14.04 9.31
N ALA A 140 24.92 13.69 10.60
CA ALA A 140 26.15 13.27 11.27
C ALA A 140 26.35 11.76 11.14
N ALA A 141 27.56 11.34 10.79
CA ALA A 141 27.94 9.94 10.88
C ALA A 141 28.04 9.53 12.36
N PRO A 142 27.70 8.27 12.71
CA PRO A 142 28.01 7.71 14.02
C PRO A 142 29.51 7.81 14.30
N LYS A 143 29.89 8.04 15.57
CA LYS A 143 31.30 7.97 15.96
C LYS A 143 31.82 6.54 15.79
N PRO A 144 33.13 6.34 15.53
CA PRO A 144 33.71 5.00 15.51
C PRO A 144 33.39 4.25 16.81
N GLY A 145 32.81 3.04 16.68
CA GLY A 145 32.43 2.21 17.83
C GLY A 145 31.05 2.50 18.43
N GLU A 146 30.33 3.52 17.95
CA GLU A 146 28.96 3.79 18.36
C GLU A 146 27.97 3.08 17.42
N THR A 147 27.10 2.23 17.98
CA THR A 147 26.01 1.62 17.21
C THR A 147 25.06 2.73 16.78
N PRO A 148 24.70 2.84 15.48
CA PRO A 148 23.69 3.79 15.04
C PRO A 148 22.42 3.61 15.87
N PRO A 149 21.69 4.69 16.20
CA PRO A 149 20.40 4.54 16.86
C PRO A 149 19.52 3.60 16.03
N PRO A 150 18.72 2.71 16.66
CA PRO A 150 17.84 1.82 15.94
C PRO A 150 16.99 2.63 14.96
N VAL A 151 17.07 2.29 13.67
CA VAL A 151 16.11 2.81 12.69
C VAL A 151 14.83 2.03 12.95
N GLU A 152 13.92 2.59 13.75
CA GLU A 152 12.59 1.97 13.96
C GLU A 152 11.88 1.91 12.60
N HIS A 153 11.91 0.75 11.97
CA HIS A 153 11.11 0.45 10.79
C HIS A 153 9.68 0.27 11.26
N ARG A 154 8.96 1.38 11.41
CA ARG A 154 7.54 1.33 11.72
C ARG A 154 6.79 0.85 10.47
N HIS A 155 6.62 -0.47 10.39
CA HIS A 155 5.72 -1.11 9.44
C HIS A 155 4.29 -0.89 9.96
N GLU A 156 3.71 0.27 9.63
CA GLU A 156 2.27 0.47 9.84
C GLU A 156 1.55 -0.36 8.76
N GLY A 157 0.89 -1.44 9.20
CA GLY A 157 0.09 -2.34 8.37
C GLY A 157 -1.32 -1.83 8.10
#